data_AF-A0A1S3IV31-F1
#
_entry.id   AF-A0A1S3IV31-F1
#
_cell.length_a   1.000
_cell.length_b   1.000
_cell.length_c   1.000
_cell.angle_alpha   90.00
_cell.angle_beta   90.00
_cell.angle_gamma   90.00
#
_symmetry.space_group_name_H-M   'P 1'
#
loop_
_entity.id
_entity.type
_entity.pdbx_description
1 polymer ?
#
loop_
_entity_poly.entity_id
_entity_poly.type
_entity_poly.pdbx_seq_one_letter_code
_entity_poly.pdbx_strand_id
1 'polypeptide(L)'
;MDAILKEELELDITSSTFWTDSKIVLGYVKNETKRFHVFVANRLSIIRQLSWPEQWHHVAGVENPADIASRGCNADEVRNNGWLTGPEFLSKHKSEWCCEDQNFQVIEEDPEIKGQNTVSHGCTVSKHRWEKTKMEWSPVERLVDHYSDWYRLKRAVGWLLKIKKKLTGKDKSTTKQLELNDIEEAEKLLVRHAQREQRQNLLVGGIPSKELKQLNPYLDKDNIITVGGRVGKEINGSNQCIIMRGKISSLIVQHYHQIGHMGQEYTLAQLRQKFWIRRKDVKSVIHKCITCRKLNARPCRQQMGNLPMTRLWIGEAPFTNTGVDCFGPFPVRRGRSELKRYGCIFTCLTTRAIHMEILESLDTDSFLNGLRRFISRRGEPRTITSDNGGNFISGNKELSRGLKEMDHKKITGNLLKKGIMWKFNPPSSSHMGGIWERQIRNIRKTLTCLMREQTLTDETLHTFMCEVEAILNNRPITPVSEDPNDLKALKPAQLLMLNDGPLLPPCVTEQKDIYRRRWRQVQYLADTFWRRWTRQYLPGLQRRMKWHTPSPNLSVGDLVLLIEENMPRNLWPLGRIVQVHPGDDGLVRSVKLKTRSTVLTRPVTKIVVLEGKLY
;
A
#
# COMPACT_ATOMS: atom_id res chain seq x y z
N MET A 1 24.45 -26.49 -15.86
CA MET A 1 25.79 -27.01 -15.55
C MET A 1 26.18 -28.04 -16.58
N ASP A 2 25.45 -29.14 -16.76
CA ASP A 2 25.73 -30.15 -17.82
C ASP A 2 25.92 -29.57 -19.23
N ALA A 3 24.97 -28.75 -19.71
CA ALA A 3 25.09 -28.09 -21.03
C ALA A 3 26.34 -27.21 -21.15
N ILE A 4 26.73 -26.52 -20.08
CA ILE A 4 27.94 -25.68 -20.03
C ILE A 4 29.18 -26.57 -20.03
N LEU A 5 29.18 -27.67 -19.26
CA LEU A 5 30.32 -28.59 -19.21
C LEU A 5 30.55 -29.29 -20.55
N LYS A 6 29.49 -29.62 -21.30
CA LYS A 6 29.60 -30.17 -22.66
C LYS A 6 30.13 -29.17 -23.69
N GLU A 7 29.90 -27.88 -23.46
CA GLU A 7 30.34 -26.80 -24.35
C GLU A 7 31.80 -26.38 -24.05
N GLU A 8 32.17 -26.34 -22.77
CA GLU A 8 33.45 -25.78 -22.31
C GLU A 8 34.54 -26.82 -22.07
N LEU A 9 34.20 -28.10 -21.89
CA LEU A 9 35.20 -29.17 -21.76
C LEU A 9 35.58 -29.67 -23.16
N GLU A 10 36.88 -29.70 -23.46
CA GLU A 10 37.45 -30.32 -24.67
C GLU A 10 37.41 -31.87 -24.63
N LEU A 11 36.43 -32.44 -23.91
CA LEU A 11 36.21 -33.87 -23.75
C LEU A 11 34.87 -34.25 -24.40
N ASP A 12 34.86 -35.33 -25.17
CA ASP A 12 33.63 -35.85 -25.78
C ASP A 12 32.75 -36.56 -24.74
N ILE A 13 31.78 -35.84 -24.17
CA ILE A 13 30.85 -36.37 -23.18
C ILE A 13 29.69 -37.07 -23.90
N THR A 14 29.80 -38.39 -24.03
CA THR A 14 28.82 -39.24 -24.72
C THR A 14 27.48 -39.38 -23.98
N SER A 15 27.47 -39.28 -22.65
CA SER A 15 26.25 -39.41 -21.84
C SER A 15 26.34 -38.68 -20.51
N SER A 16 25.18 -38.25 -20.00
CA SER A 16 25.04 -37.60 -18.69
C SER A 16 24.00 -38.34 -17.85
N THR A 17 24.29 -38.49 -16.55
CA THR A 17 23.38 -39.10 -15.57
C THR A 17 23.21 -38.15 -14.38
N PHE A 18 21.98 -37.94 -13.94
CA PHE A 18 21.62 -36.98 -12.89
C PHE A 18 21.05 -37.69 -11.67
N TRP A 19 21.39 -37.18 -10.48
CA TRP A 19 21.00 -37.76 -9.21
C TRP A 19 20.34 -36.73 -8.31
N THR A 20 19.26 -37.12 -7.63
CA THR A 20 18.59 -36.28 -6.63
C THR A 20 18.15 -37.14 -5.45
N ASP A 21 18.19 -36.57 -4.26
CA ASP A 21 17.71 -37.15 -3.01
C ASP A 21 16.21 -36.94 -2.78
N SER A 22 15.55 -36.16 -3.63
CA SER A 22 14.12 -35.92 -3.53
C SER A 22 13.33 -36.88 -4.42
N LYS A 23 12.78 -37.92 -3.78
CA LYS A 23 11.83 -38.86 -4.42
C LYS A 23 10.61 -38.14 -5.03
N ILE A 24 10.18 -37.03 -4.43
CA ILE A 24 9.06 -36.20 -4.92
C ILE A 24 9.43 -35.52 -6.25
N VAL A 25 10.63 -34.93 -6.35
CA VAL A 25 11.10 -34.28 -7.58
C VAL A 25 11.26 -35.29 -8.71
N LEU A 26 11.76 -36.49 -8.43
CA LEU A 26 11.79 -37.57 -9.43
C LEU A 26 10.39 -37.91 -9.93
N GLY A 27 9.42 -37.98 -9.02
CA GLY A 27 8.02 -38.14 -9.38
C GLY A 27 7.53 -37.01 -10.31
N TYR A 28 7.91 -35.76 -10.06
CA TYR A 28 7.55 -34.64 -10.93
C TYR A 28 8.20 -34.72 -12.32
N VAL A 29 9.49 -35.06 -12.38
CA VAL A 29 10.24 -35.16 -13.65
C VAL A 29 9.70 -36.27 -14.53
N LYS A 30 9.31 -37.41 -13.93
CA LYS A 30 8.71 -38.57 -14.64
C LYS A 30 7.19 -38.41 -14.91
N ASN A 31 6.53 -37.37 -14.39
CA ASN A 31 5.08 -37.21 -14.52
C ASN A 31 4.66 -36.51 -15.82
N GLU A 32 4.02 -37.24 -16.72
CA GLU A 32 3.52 -36.70 -18.00
C GLU A 32 2.04 -36.27 -17.96
N THR A 33 1.30 -36.64 -16.91
CA THR A 33 -0.17 -36.58 -16.91
C THR A 33 -0.75 -35.45 -16.04
N LYS A 34 -0.08 -35.06 -14.96
CA LYS A 34 -0.60 -34.06 -14.00
C LYS A 34 -0.10 -32.65 -14.33
N ARG A 35 -0.93 -31.64 -14.03
CA ARG A 35 -0.61 -30.22 -14.25
C ARG A 35 -0.13 -29.57 -12.95
N PHE A 36 1.09 -29.04 -12.95
CA PHE A 36 1.67 -28.35 -11.81
C PHE A 36 1.36 -26.85 -11.78
N HIS A 37 1.53 -26.22 -10.61
CA HIS A 37 1.56 -24.76 -10.46
C HIS A 37 2.70 -24.14 -11.30
N VAL A 38 2.56 -22.86 -11.67
CA VAL A 38 3.39 -22.21 -12.72
C VAL A 38 4.89 -22.28 -12.41
N PHE A 39 5.28 -22.18 -11.13
CA PHE A 39 6.67 -22.26 -10.72
C PHE A 39 7.29 -23.63 -11.01
N VAL A 40 6.65 -24.71 -10.55
CA VAL A 40 7.09 -26.09 -10.77
C VAL A 40 7.02 -26.45 -12.25
N ALA A 41 5.96 -26.07 -12.95
CA ALA A 41 5.79 -26.32 -14.38
C ALA A 41 6.93 -25.71 -15.22
N ASN A 42 7.33 -24.46 -14.94
CA ASN A 42 8.42 -23.80 -15.64
C ASN A 42 9.76 -24.50 -15.40
N ARG A 43 10.03 -24.96 -14.18
CA ARG A 43 11.28 -25.68 -13.85
C ARG A 43 11.34 -27.06 -14.49
N LEU A 44 10.22 -27.81 -14.49
CA LEU A 44 10.13 -29.08 -15.20
C LEU A 44 10.31 -28.91 -16.70
N SER A 45 9.78 -27.83 -17.29
CA SER A 45 9.99 -27.52 -18.70
C SER A 45 11.46 -27.31 -19.04
N ILE A 46 12.22 -26.60 -18.18
CA ILE A 46 13.66 -26.40 -18.39
C ILE A 46 14.42 -27.72 -18.25
N ILE A 47 14.10 -28.53 -17.24
CA ILE A 47 14.72 -29.84 -17.03
C ILE A 47 14.51 -30.74 -18.25
N ARG A 48 13.28 -30.80 -18.78
CA ARG A 48 12.94 -31.62 -19.96
C ARG A 48 13.48 -31.09 -21.28
N GLN A 49 13.82 -29.80 -21.36
CA GLN A 49 14.51 -29.24 -22.53
C GLN A 49 15.99 -29.63 -22.56
N LEU A 50 16.60 -29.87 -21.40
CA LEU A 50 18.04 -30.12 -21.26
C LEU A 50 18.39 -31.58 -20.95
N SER A 51 17.41 -32.40 -20.54
CA SER A 51 17.61 -33.79 -20.12
C SER A 51 16.35 -34.62 -20.27
N TRP A 52 16.52 -35.94 -20.31
CA TRP A 52 15.44 -36.92 -20.40
C TRP A 52 15.10 -37.49 -19.02
N PRO A 53 13.83 -37.80 -18.70
CA PRO A 53 13.43 -38.35 -17.41
C PRO A 53 14.17 -39.65 -17.01
N GLU A 54 14.62 -40.44 -17.98
CA GLU A 54 15.36 -41.69 -17.80
C GLU A 54 16.79 -41.46 -17.30
N GLN A 55 17.33 -40.24 -17.45
CA GLN A 55 18.65 -39.88 -16.96
C GLN A 55 18.65 -39.53 -15.46
N TRP A 56 17.48 -39.45 -14.83
CA TRP A 56 17.33 -39.01 -13.43
C TRP A 56 17.10 -40.18 -12.48
N HIS A 57 17.98 -40.32 -11.51
CA HIS A 57 17.99 -41.39 -10.51
C HIS A 57 17.95 -40.85 -9.07
N HIS A 58 17.61 -41.72 -8.13
CA HIS A 58 17.57 -41.39 -6.71
C HIS A 58 18.89 -41.71 -6.03
N VAL A 59 19.42 -40.78 -5.24
CA VAL A 59 20.53 -41.03 -4.29
C VAL A 59 20.01 -40.83 -2.87
N ALA A 60 20.38 -41.68 -1.91
CA ALA A 60 19.98 -41.44 -0.53
C ALA A 60 20.57 -40.12 -0.02
N GLY A 61 19.80 -39.33 0.75
CA GLY A 61 20.30 -38.03 1.26
C GLY A 61 21.59 -38.12 2.08
N VAL A 62 21.84 -39.27 2.74
CA VAL A 62 23.09 -39.53 3.48
C VAL A 62 24.30 -39.70 2.53
N GLU A 63 24.05 -40.17 1.31
CA GLU A 63 25.05 -40.37 0.26
C GLU A 63 25.05 -39.22 -0.75
N ASN A 64 24.23 -38.18 -0.58
CA ASN A 64 24.18 -37.04 -1.49
C ASN A 64 25.34 -36.08 -1.18
N PRO A 65 26.37 -35.97 -2.02
CA PRO A 65 27.48 -35.07 -1.75
C PRO A 65 27.00 -33.61 -1.68
N ALA A 66 25.95 -33.22 -2.42
CA ALA A 66 25.43 -31.84 -2.42
C ALA A 66 24.97 -31.36 -1.02
N ASP A 67 24.55 -32.28 -0.16
CA ASP A 67 24.12 -31.97 1.21
C ASP A 67 25.27 -31.46 2.08
N ILE A 68 26.50 -31.94 1.84
CA ILE A 68 27.71 -31.55 2.58
C ILE A 68 28.00 -30.06 2.43
N ALA A 69 27.87 -29.51 1.22
CA ALA A 69 28.03 -28.06 1.02
C ALA A 69 26.84 -27.25 1.55
N SER A 70 25.63 -27.81 1.54
CA SER A 70 24.44 -27.11 2.04
C SER A 70 24.42 -26.96 3.57
N ARG A 71 24.97 -27.94 4.29
CA ARG A 71 25.01 -27.97 5.77
C ARG A 71 26.23 -27.25 6.36
N GLY A 72 27.24 -26.98 5.54
CA GLY A 72 28.51 -26.38 5.93
C GLY A 72 29.48 -27.41 6.52
N CYS A 73 30.71 -27.44 6.02
CA CYS A 73 31.78 -28.33 6.47
C CYS A 73 33.13 -27.61 6.50
N ASN A 74 34.06 -28.09 7.33
CA ASN A 74 35.42 -27.55 7.39
C ASN A 74 36.26 -28.03 6.20
N ALA A 75 37.27 -27.25 5.81
CA ALA A 75 38.10 -27.54 4.63
C ALA A 75 38.81 -28.92 4.70
N ASP A 76 39.19 -29.37 5.90
CA ASP A 76 39.82 -30.68 6.11
C ASP A 76 38.82 -31.84 6.00
N GLU A 77 37.54 -31.61 6.33
CA GLU A 77 36.47 -32.61 6.25
C GLU A 77 36.08 -32.89 4.79
N VAL A 78 36.12 -31.87 3.92
CA VAL A 78 35.83 -31.98 2.47
C VAL A 78 36.75 -32.99 1.76
N ARG A 79 37.99 -33.15 2.23
CA ARG A 79 38.95 -34.10 1.62
C ARG A 79 38.59 -35.56 1.89
N ASN A 80 37.89 -35.83 2.99
CA ASN A 80 37.66 -37.19 3.49
C ASN A 80 36.19 -37.63 3.45
N ASN A 81 35.25 -36.75 3.05
CA ASN A 81 33.80 -37.01 3.13
C ASN A 81 33.14 -37.31 1.77
N GLY A 82 33.92 -37.54 0.72
CA GLY A 82 33.39 -37.92 -0.60
C GLY A 82 32.82 -36.77 -1.43
N TRP A 83 32.97 -35.49 -1.02
CA TRP A 83 32.52 -34.33 -1.81
C TRP A 83 33.13 -34.29 -3.22
N LEU A 84 34.43 -34.57 -3.34
CA LEU A 84 35.17 -34.52 -4.61
C LEU A 84 35.07 -35.82 -5.42
N THR A 85 34.97 -36.97 -4.75
CA THR A 85 34.97 -38.29 -5.38
C THR A 85 33.57 -38.80 -5.69
N GLY A 86 32.55 -38.23 -5.04
CA GLY A 86 31.18 -38.74 -5.06
C GLY A 86 31.02 -40.07 -4.31
N PRO A 87 29.81 -40.63 -4.30
CA PRO A 87 29.51 -41.93 -3.70
C PRO A 87 30.23 -43.09 -4.38
N GLU A 88 30.71 -44.07 -3.60
CA GLU A 88 31.45 -45.23 -4.12
C GLU A 88 30.70 -46.02 -5.19
N PHE A 89 29.36 -46.06 -5.12
CA PHE A 89 28.57 -46.80 -6.11
C PHE A 89 28.63 -46.18 -7.51
N LEU A 90 28.92 -44.88 -7.65
CA LEU A 90 29.06 -44.23 -8.96
C LEU A 90 30.33 -44.67 -9.68
N SER A 91 31.34 -45.15 -8.95
CA SER A 91 32.56 -45.73 -9.53
C SER A 91 32.37 -47.17 -10.02
N LYS A 92 31.26 -47.82 -9.66
CA LYS A 92 30.94 -49.19 -10.07
C LYS A 92 30.23 -49.19 -11.43
N HIS A 93 30.21 -50.36 -12.08
CA HIS A 93 29.50 -50.52 -13.35
C HIS A 93 28.01 -50.22 -13.19
N LYS A 94 27.35 -49.69 -14.24
CA LYS A 94 25.93 -49.25 -14.20
C LYS A 94 24.95 -50.33 -13.72
N SER A 95 25.28 -51.60 -13.92
CA SER A 95 24.49 -52.75 -13.45
C SER A 95 24.54 -52.96 -11.93
N GLU A 96 25.53 -52.37 -11.25
CA GLU A 96 25.75 -52.46 -9.81
C GLU A 96 25.32 -51.19 -9.07
N TRP A 97 24.79 -50.19 -9.78
CA TRP A 97 24.19 -49.03 -9.15
C TRP A 97 22.94 -49.49 -8.39
N CYS A 98 22.85 -49.15 -7.10
CA CYS A 98 21.68 -49.41 -6.26
C CYS A 98 20.50 -48.51 -6.68
N CYS A 99 20.00 -48.71 -7.89
CA CYS A 99 18.85 -48.00 -8.41
C CYS A 99 17.59 -48.73 -7.91
N GLU A 100 16.99 -48.25 -6.83
CA GLU A 100 15.60 -48.60 -6.56
C GLU A 100 14.74 -47.99 -7.69
N ASP A 101 14.37 -48.79 -8.70
CA ASP A 101 13.30 -48.46 -9.64
C ASP A 101 11.94 -48.49 -8.92
N GLN A 102 11.80 -47.62 -7.92
CA GLN A 102 10.51 -47.34 -7.33
C GLN A 102 9.74 -46.48 -8.33
N ASN A 103 8.54 -46.91 -8.69
CA ASN A 103 7.57 -46.08 -9.39
C ASN A 103 7.27 -44.86 -8.50
N PHE A 104 8.02 -43.77 -8.67
CA PHE A 104 7.83 -42.51 -7.96
C PHE A 104 6.56 -41.85 -8.51
N GLN A 105 5.40 -42.29 -8.03
CA GLN A 105 4.13 -41.67 -8.37
C GLN A 105 3.94 -40.39 -7.57
N VAL A 106 3.48 -39.35 -8.23
CA VAL A 106 3.15 -38.09 -7.55
C VAL A 106 1.86 -38.28 -6.74
N ILE A 107 1.92 -37.98 -5.44
CA ILE A 107 0.80 -38.06 -4.50
C ILE A 107 -0.37 -37.18 -5.00
N GLU A 108 -1.61 -37.66 -4.94
CA GLU A 108 -2.77 -36.94 -5.49
C GLU A 108 -3.10 -35.63 -4.76
N GLU A 109 -2.73 -35.52 -3.49
CA GLU A 109 -2.96 -34.35 -2.63
C GLU A 109 -1.76 -33.41 -2.55
N ASP A 110 -0.81 -33.50 -3.49
CA ASP A 110 0.34 -32.59 -3.49
C ASP A 110 -0.11 -31.14 -3.75
N PRO A 111 0.24 -30.17 -2.87
CA PRO A 111 -0.13 -28.77 -3.03
C PRO A 111 0.40 -28.13 -4.31
N GLU A 112 1.43 -28.70 -4.94
CA GLU A 112 2.00 -28.22 -6.20
C GLU A 112 1.24 -28.72 -7.44
N ILE A 113 0.30 -29.66 -7.28
CA ILE A 113 -0.60 -30.10 -8.35
C ILE A 113 -1.83 -29.18 -8.42
N LYS A 114 -2.08 -28.62 -9.60
CA LYS A 114 -3.36 -27.95 -9.86
C LYS A 114 -4.47 -28.99 -9.85
N GLY A 115 -5.46 -28.81 -8.98
CA GLY A 115 -6.67 -29.64 -8.95
C GLY A 115 -7.24 -29.87 -10.36
N GLN A 116 -7.48 -31.13 -10.72
CA GLN A 116 -7.98 -31.53 -12.03
C GLN A 116 -9.38 -30.94 -12.25
N ASN A 117 -9.47 -29.82 -12.98
CA ASN A 117 -10.64 -29.58 -13.82
C ASN A 117 -10.39 -30.35 -15.11
N THR A 118 -10.76 -31.63 -15.12
CA THR A 118 -10.78 -32.48 -16.30
C THR A 118 -11.70 -31.84 -17.34
N VAL A 119 -11.09 -31.20 -18.33
CA VAL A 119 -11.77 -30.92 -19.60
C VAL A 119 -11.53 -32.14 -20.46
N SER A 120 -12.37 -33.16 -20.30
CA SER A 120 -12.45 -34.28 -21.24
C SER A 120 -13.40 -33.89 -22.37
N HIS A 121 -12.88 -33.85 -23.59
CA HIS A 121 -13.69 -34.05 -24.78
C HIS A 121 -14.06 -35.53 -24.83
N GLY A 122 -15.25 -35.86 -24.32
CA GLY A 122 -15.78 -37.21 -24.31
C GLY A 122 -17.18 -37.21 -23.73
N CYS A 123 -18.18 -37.49 -24.56
CA CYS A 123 -19.56 -37.68 -24.15
C CYS A 123 -19.63 -38.91 -23.22
N THR A 124 -19.60 -38.71 -21.90
CA THR A 124 -19.99 -39.74 -20.93
C THR A 124 -20.63 -39.08 -19.72
N VAL A 125 -21.86 -39.54 -19.43
CA VAL A 125 -22.70 -39.14 -18.30
C VAL A 125 -21.98 -39.52 -17.01
N SER A 126 -21.26 -38.58 -16.41
CA SER A 126 -20.65 -38.74 -15.09
C SER A 126 -21.67 -38.35 -14.01
N LYS A 127 -22.27 -39.39 -13.43
CA LYS A 127 -22.94 -39.37 -12.13
C LYS A 127 -21.93 -38.84 -11.08
N HIS A 128 -22.43 -38.17 -10.05
CA HIS A 128 -21.69 -37.61 -8.89
C HIS A 128 -21.33 -36.11 -8.93
N ARG A 129 -22.30 -35.27 -9.27
CA ARG A 129 -22.55 -33.96 -8.60
C ARG A 129 -24.00 -33.50 -8.79
N TRP A 130 -24.98 -34.41 -8.63
CA TRP A 130 -26.39 -34.11 -8.91
C TRP A 130 -27.37 -34.47 -7.78
N GLU A 131 -26.93 -35.09 -6.68
CA GLU A 131 -27.89 -35.71 -5.76
C GLU A 131 -28.64 -34.77 -4.80
N LYS A 132 -28.55 -33.44 -4.95
CA LYS A 132 -29.37 -32.51 -4.14
C LYS A 132 -29.89 -31.31 -4.93
N THR A 133 -30.58 -31.54 -6.04
CA THR A 133 -31.79 -30.81 -6.46
C THR A 133 -32.24 -31.35 -7.81
N LYS A 134 -33.35 -32.10 -7.86
CA LYS A 134 -34.11 -32.32 -9.10
C LYS A 134 -34.68 -30.97 -9.55
N MET A 135 -33.91 -30.20 -10.31
CA MET A 135 -34.43 -29.10 -11.08
C MET A 135 -33.93 -29.35 -12.49
N GLU A 136 -34.76 -29.85 -13.39
CA GLU A 136 -34.38 -30.07 -14.79
C GLU A 136 -33.99 -28.72 -15.40
N TRP A 137 -32.69 -28.41 -15.43
CA TRP A 137 -32.23 -27.18 -16.05
C TRP A 137 -32.55 -27.23 -17.53
N SER A 138 -33.25 -26.22 -18.03
CA SER A 138 -33.46 -26.10 -19.47
C SER A 138 -32.08 -25.95 -20.16
N PRO A 139 -31.90 -26.46 -21.40
CA PRO A 139 -30.66 -26.25 -22.15
C PRO A 139 -30.28 -24.77 -22.29
N VAL A 140 -31.28 -23.88 -22.25
CA VAL A 140 -31.12 -22.42 -22.28
C VAL A 140 -30.56 -21.89 -20.96
N GLU A 141 -31.00 -22.39 -19.80
CA GLU A 141 -30.44 -22.02 -18.49
C GLU A 141 -28.96 -22.42 -18.39
N ARG A 142 -28.61 -23.64 -18.84
CA ARG A 142 -27.20 -24.08 -18.88
C ARG A 142 -26.35 -23.17 -19.76
N LEU A 143 -26.88 -22.73 -20.90
CA LEU A 143 -26.21 -21.79 -21.79
C LEU A 143 -26.01 -20.43 -21.13
N VAL A 144 -27.06 -19.87 -20.51
CA VAL A 144 -27.02 -18.57 -19.84
C VAL A 144 -26.05 -18.59 -18.65
N ASP A 145 -25.97 -19.71 -17.93
CA ASP A 145 -25.07 -19.82 -16.79
C ASP A 145 -23.60 -20.03 -17.16
N HIS A 146 -23.33 -20.62 -18.33
CA HIS A 146 -21.98 -20.78 -18.85
C HIS A 146 -21.30 -19.43 -19.15
N TYR A 147 -22.05 -18.43 -19.61
CA TYR A 147 -21.47 -17.13 -19.99
C TYR A 147 -21.49 -16.11 -18.85
N SER A 148 -20.36 -15.43 -18.65
CA SER A 148 -20.18 -14.35 -17.68
C SER A 148 -20.21 -12.94 -18.31
N ASP A 149 -20.37 -12.85 -19.63
CA ASP A 149 -20.38 -11.61 -20.40
C ASP A 149 -21.60 -11.56 -21.32
N TRP A 150 -22.29 -10.41 -21.30
CA TRP A 150 -23.52 -10.20 -22.07
C TRP A 150 -23.28 -10.26 -23.58
N TYR A 151 -22.18 -9.68 -24.06
CA TYR A 151 -21.89 -9.64 -25.49
C TYR A 151 -21.54 -11.04 -26.03
N ARG A 152 -20.74 -11.81 -25.30
CA ARG A 152 -20.42 -13.22 -25.63
C ARG A 152 -21.67 -14.10 -25.65
N LEU A 153 -22.58 -13.94 -24.68
CA LEU A 153 -23.85 -14.65 -24.66
C LEU A 153 -24.71 -14.32 -25.89
N LYS A 154 -24.85 -13.02 -26.23
CA LYS A 154 -25.58 -12.59 -27.43
C LYS A 154 -24.99 -13.16 -28.72
N ARG A 155 -23.66 -13.16 -28.84
CA ARG A 155 -22.97 -13.75 -30.00
C ARG A 155 -23.21 -15.26 -30.12
N ALA A 156 -23.11 -15.99 -29.01
CA ALA A 156 -23.35 -17.43 -29.00
C ALA A 156 -24.79 -17.76 -29.43
N VAL A 157 -25.77 -17.05 -28.87
CA VAL A 157 -27.19 -17.20 -29.26
C VAL A 157 -27.40 -16.78 -30.72
N GLY A 158 -26.78 -15.70 -31.19
CA GLY A 158 -26.85 -15.28 -32.58
C GLY A 158 -26.33 -16.34 -33.55
N TRP A 159 -25.20 -16.98 -33.23
CA TRP A 159 -24.68 -18.11 -34.02
C TRP A 159 -25.64 -19.31 -34.02
N LEU A 160 -26.23 -19.65 -32.87
CA LEU A 160 -27.22 -20.72 -32.79
C LEU A 160 -28.46 -20.44 -33.64
N LEU A 161 -28.93 -19.18 -33.67
CA LEU A 161 -30.04 -18.76 -34.51
C LEU A 161 -29.69 -18.85 -35.99
N LYS A 162 -28.48 -18.44 -36.38
CA LYS A 162 -28.02 -18.55 -37.76
C LYS A 162 -27.90 -20.01 -38.21
N ILE A 163 -27.37 -20.89 -37.36
CA ILE A 163 -27.33 -22.34 -37.62
C ILE A 163 -28.75 -22.90 -37.75
N LYS A 164 -29.66 -22.51 -36.85
CA LYS A 164 -31.08 -22.91 -36.93
C LYS A 164 -31.72 -22.47 -38.25
N LYS A 165 -31.50 -21.23 -38.69
CA LYS A 165 -32.01 -20.70 -39.96
C LYS A 165 -31.48 -21.50 -41.17
N LYS A 166 -30.19 -21.89 -41.15
CA LYS A 166 -29.60 -22.77 -42.18
C LYS A 166 -30.18 -24.18 -42.17
N LEU A 167 -30.30 -24.81 -41.01
CA LEU A 167 -30.85 -26.17 -40.87
C LEU A 167 -32.35 -26.26 -41.23
N THR A 168 -33.09 -25.15 -41.08
CA THR A 168 -34.52 -25.09 -41.41
C THR A 168 -34.79 -24.65 -42.85
N GLY A 169 -33.76 -24.45 -43.69
CA GLY A 169 -33.89 -24.07 -45.10
C GLY A 169 -34.45 -22.66 -45.33
N LYS A 170 -34.58 -21.85 -44.28
CA LYS A 170 -35.17 -20.50 -44.33
C LYS A 170 -34.18 -19.42 -44.77
N ASP A 171 -32.89 -19.75 -44.86
CA ASP A 171 -31.84 -18.81 -45.19
C ASP A 171 -30.95 -19.37 -46.31
N LYS A 172 -30.98 -18.72 -47.47
CA LYS A 172 -30.16 -19.03 -48.66
C LYS A 172 -28.87 -18.22 -48.69
N SER A 173 -28.60 -17.39 -47.68
CA SER A 173 -27.44 -16.51 -47.63
C SER A 173 -26.12 -17.27 -47.37
N THR A 174 -25.11 -16.95 -48.18
CA THR A 174 -23.73 -17.45 -48.12
C THR A 174 -22.84 -16.71 -47.12
N THR A 175 -23.35 -15.73 -46.34
CA THR A 175 -22.49 -14.96 -45.43
C THR A 175 -21.99 -15.80 -44.24
N LYS A 176 -20.65 -15.92 -44.13
CA LYS A 176 -19.93 -16.60 -43.04
C LYS A 176 -19.77 -15.75 -41.77
N GLN A 177 -20.34 -14.54 -41.72
CA GLN A 177 -20.16 -13.59 -40.61
C GLN A 177 -21.48 -13.37 -39.86
N LEU A 178 -21.39 -12.94 -38.60
CA LEU A 178 -22.56 -12.61 -37.77
C LEU A 178 -23.00 -11.18 -38.06
N GLU A 179 -24.27 -10.97 -38.41
CA GLU A 179 -24.81 -9.63 -38.74
C GLU A 179 -25.43 -8.96 -37.52
N LEU A 180 -25.62 -7.63 -37.57
CA LEU A 180 -26.23 -6.87 -36.46
C LEU A 180 -27.66 -7.37 -36.16
N ASN A 181 -28.43 -7.71 -37.19
CA ASN A 181 -29.78 -8.26 -37.05
C ASN A 181 -29.79 -9.57 -36.25
N ASP A 182 -28.79 -10.45 -36.43
CA ASP A 182 -28.68 -11.71 -35.67
C ASP A 182 -28.44 -11.46 -34.17
N ILE A 183 -27.65 -10.42 -33.85
CA ILE A 183 -27.37 -10.01 -32.46
C ILE A 183 -28.61 -9.38 -31.83
N GLU A 184 -29.37 -8.57 -32.58
CA GLU A 184 -30.61 -7.96 -32.09
C GLU A 184 -31.71 -9.00 -31.87
N GLU A 185 -31.87 -9.97 -32.76
CA GLU A 185 -32.78 -11.10 -32.57
C GLU A 185 -32.39 -11.94 -31.35
N ALA A 186 -31.09 -12.23 -31.18
CA ALA A 186 -30.57 -12.93 -30.01
C ALA A 186 -30.87 -12.19 -28.71
N GLU A 187 -30.72 -10.87 -28.71
CA GLU A 187 -31.04 -10.01 -27.58
C GLU A 187 -32.52 -10.08 -27.21
N LYS A 188 -33.42 -9.92 -28.20
CA LYS A 188 -34.87 -10.02 -28.00
C LYS A 188 -35.27 -11.38 -27.42
N LEU A 189 -34.67 -12.47 -27.90
CA LEU A 189 -34.96 -13.82 -27.41
C LEU A 189 -34.50 -14.05 -25.98
N LEU A 190 -33.31 -13.57 -25.61
CA LEU A 190 -32.81 -13.65 -24.24
C LEU A 190 -33.68 -12.85 -23.27
N VAL A 191 -34.10 -11.65 -23.66
CA VAL A 191 -35.03 -10.82 -22.86
C VAL A 191 -36.38 -11.50 -22.71
N ARG A 192 -36.93 -12.06 -23.80
CA ARG A 192 -38.20 -12.79 -23.78
C ARG A 192 -38.11 -14.02 -22.86
N HIS A 193 -36.99 -14.73 -22.87
CA HIS A 193 -36.75 -15.86 -21.97
C HIS A 193 -36.70 -15.40 -20.50
N ALA A 194 -35.94 -14.34 -20.19
CA ALA A 194 -35.88 -13.78 -18.84
C ALA A 194 -37.27 -13.36 -18.33
N GLN A 195 -38.07 -12.71 -19.17
CA GLN A 195 -39.43 -12.30 -18.82
C GLN A 195 -40.40 -13.47 -18.66
N ARG A 196 -40.21 -14.56 -19.42
CA ARG A 196 -41.03 -15.78 -19.30
C ARG A 196 -40.80 -16.49 -17.98
N GLU A 197 -39.55 -16.63 -17.58
CA GLU A 197 -39.16 -17.18 -16.27
C GLU A 197 -39.70 -16.30 -15.12
N GLN A 198 -39.69 -14.98 -15.33
CA GLN A 198 -40.13 -13.99 -14.33
C GLN A 198 -41.62 -13.64 -14.45
N ARG A 199 -42.41 -14.37 -15.25
CA ARG A 199 -43.78 -13.98 -15.60
C ARG A 199 -44.68 -13.82 -14.38
N GLN A 200 -44.56 -14.69 -13.37
CA GLN A 200 -45.33 -14.59 -12.12
C GLN A 200 -44.94 -13.36 -11.27
N ASN A 201 -43.69 -12.90 -11.36
CA ASN A 201 -43.20 -11.72 -10.64
C ASN A 201 -43.53 -10.41 -11.38
N LEU A 202 -43.67 -10.48 -12.71
CA LEU A 202 -44.03 -9.36 -13.58
C LEU A 202 -45.56 -9.17 -13.63
N LEU A 203 -46.31 -10.27 -13.72
CA LEU A 203 -47.76 -10.32 -13.86
C LEU A 203 -48.35 -11.33 -12.85
N VAL A 204 -49.15 -10.86 -11.91
CA VAL A 204 -49.93 -11.70 -11.00
C VAL A 204 -51.33 -11.84 -11.58
N GLY A 205 -51.70 -13.02 -12.08
CA GLY A 205 -53.01 -13.26 -12.70
C GLY A 205 -53.27 -12.43 -13.98
N GLY A 206 -52.22 -12.00 -14.69
CA GLY A 206 -52.34 -11.13 -15.87
C GLY A 206 -52.29 -9.62 -15.57
N ILE A 207 -52.24 -9.24 -14.28
CA ILE A 207 -52.18 -7.84 -13.83
C ILE A 207 -50.75 -7.50 -13.38
N PRO A 208 -50.20 -6.31 -13.70
CA PRO A 208 -48.88 -5.89 -13.23
C PRO A 208 -48.76 -5.91 -11.71
N SER A 209 -47.62 -6.40 -11.21
CA SER A 209 -47.28 -6.36 -9.78
C SER A 209 -47.38 -4.95 -9.19
N LYS A 210 -47.68 -4.80 -7.89
CA LYS A 210 -47.86 -3.49 -7.22
C LYS A 210 -46.73 -2.49 -7.51
N GLU A 211 -45.48 -2.96 -7.60
CA GLU A 211 -44.30 -2.13 -7.92
C GLU A 211 -44.26 -1.66 -9.40
N LEU A 212 -44.91 -2.39 -10.31
CA LEU A 212 -44.89 -2.16 -11.76
C LEU A 212 -46.16 -1.47 -12.28
N LYS A 213 -47.22 -1.38 -11.47
CA LYS A 213 -48.48 -0.68 -11.83
C LYS A 213 -48.24 0.77 -12.27
N GLN A 214 -47.28 1.47 -11.63
CA GLN A 214 -46.93 2.85 -11.97
C GLN A 214 -46.27 2.99 -13.36
N LEU A 215 -45.74 1.90 -13.92
CA LEU A 215 -45.05 1.88 -15.22
C LEU A 215 -45.98 1.53 -16.39
N ASN A 216 -47.28 1.29 -16.12
CA ASN A 216 -48.29 0.90 -17.09
C ASN A 216 -47.77 -0.07 -18.18
N PRO A 217 -47.24 -1.25 -17.80
CA PRO A 217 -46.50 -2.09 -18.73
C PRO A 217 -47.42 -2.67 -19.80
N TYR A 218 -46.94 -2.74 -21.04
CA TYR A 218 -47.66 -3.34 -22.16
C TYR A 218 -46.79 -4.36 -22.90
N LEU A 219 -47.44 -5.21 -23.69
CA LEU A 219 -46.78 -6.20 -24.52
C LEU A 219 -46.49 -5.60 -25.90
N ASP A 220 -45.21 -5.54 -26.29
CA ASP A 220 -44.81 -5.07 -27.61
C ASP A 220 -45.07 -6.12 -28.70
N LYS A 221 -44.95 -5.74 -29.98
CA LYS A 221 -45.12 -6.61 -31.17
C LYS A 221 -44.26 -7.87 -31.12
N ASP A 222 -43.12 -7.80 -30.43
CA ASP A 222 -42.18 -8.90 -30.22
C ASP A 222 -42.50 -9.76 -28.97
N ASN A 223 -43.70 -9.66 -28.38
CA ASN A 223 -44.08 -10.35 -27.13
C ASN A 223 -43.13 -10.06 -25.95
N ILE A 224 -42.60 -8.84 -25.88
CA ILE A 224 -41.72 -8.36 -24.81
C ILE A 224 -42.48 -7.33 -23.97
N ILE A 225 -42.39 -7.45 -22.65
CA ILE A 225 -43.02 -6.51 -21.71
C ILE A 225 -42.16 -5.24 -21.64
N THR A 226 -42.72 -4.10 -22.03
CA THR A 226 -42.05 -2.79 -22.04
C THR A 226 -42.79 -1.81 -21.13
N VAL A 227 -42.08 -0.75 -20.72
CA VAL A 227 -42.65 0.36 -19.92
C VAL A 227 -43.61 1.17 -20.80
N GLY A 228 -44.83 1.42 -20.30
CA GLY A 228 -45.78 2.33 -20.92
C GLY A 228 -45.61 3.77 -20.43
N GLY A 229 -46.00 4.73 -21.28
CA GLY A 229 -45.97 6.16 -20.98
C GLY A 229 -47.33 6.83 -21.26
N ARG A 230 -47.47 8.08 -20.81
CA ARG A 230 -48.63 8.94 -21.14
C ARG A 230 -48.57 9.53 -22.55
N VAL A 231 -47.39 9.52 -23.17
CA VAL A 231 -47.15 9.98 -24.54
C VAL A 231 -47.23 8.73 -25.43
N GLY A 232 -48.07 8.78 -26.47
CA GLY A 232 -48.42 7.62 -27.31
C GLY A 232 -47.24 6.87 -27.92
N LYS A 233 -47.52 5.65 -28.41
CA LYS A 233 -46.55 4.65 -28.93
C LYS A 233 -45.52 5.17 -29.95
N GLU A 234 -45.78 6.29 -30.62
CA GLU A 234 -45.00 6.75 -31.78
C GLU A 234 -43.90 7.77 -31.43
N ILE A 235 -43.92 8.39 -30.25
CA ILE A 235 -42.98 9.48 -29.90
C ILE A 235 -41.84 9.01 -28.98
N ASN A 236 -42.04 7.92 -28.23
CA ASN A 236 -41.01 7.39 -27.36
C ASN A 236 -40.04 6.47 -28.12
N GLY A 237 -38.91 7.01 -28.57
CA GLY A 237 -37.74 6.24 -28.99
C GLY A 237 -37.08 5.41 -27.87
N SER A 238 -37.79 5.11 -26.77
CA SER A 238 -37.26 4.42 -25.59
C SER A 238 -38.29 3.44 -25.00
N ASN A 239 -38.60 2.39 -25.76
CA ASN A 239 -39.31 1.20 -25.27
C ASN A 239 -38.39 0.41 -24.32
N GLN A 240 -38.29 0.87 -23.07
CA GLN A 240 -37.48 0.20 -22.06
C GLN A 240 -38.06 -1.18 -21.75
N CYS A 241 -37.31 -2.24 -22.02
CA CYS A 241 -37.72 -3.61 -21.72
C CYS A 241 -37.61 -3.86 -20.21
N ILE A 242 -38.70 -4.30 -19.58
CA ILE A 242 -38.71 -4.55 -18.12
C ILE A 242 -38.03 -5.89 -17.84
N ILE A 243 -36.97 -5.88 -17.02
CA ILE A 243 -36.27 -7.10 -16.60
C ILE A 243 -36.10 -7.08 -15.08
N MET A 244 -36.59 -8.13 -14.41
CA MET A 244 -36.46 -8.29 -12.96
C MET A 244 -35.17 -9.04 -12.60
N ARG A 245 -34.90 -9.19 -11.31
CA ARG A 245 -33.69 -9.82 -10.80
C ARG A 245 -33.51 -11.26 -11.33
N GLY A 246 -32.41 -11.50 -12.04
CA GLY A 246 -31.99 -12.82 -12.54
C GLY A 246 -30.55 -12.82 -13.04
N LYS A 247 -30.11 -13.94 -13.64
CA LYS A 247 -28.77 -14.06 -14.23
C LYS A 247 -28.59 -13.10 -15.41
N ILE A 248 -29.58 -13.05 -16.32
CA ILE A 248 -29.59 -12.16 -17.49
C ILE A 248 -29.53 -10.68 -17.06
N SER A 249 -30.34 -10.27 -16.07
CA SER A 249 -30.27 -8.89 -15.56
C SER A 249 -28.89 -8.56 -14.99
N SER A 250 -28.26 -9.52 -14.31
CA SER A 250 -26.92 -9.33 -13.72
C SER A 250 -25.85 -9.18 -14.82
N LEU A 251 -25.92 -9.98 -15.88
CA LEU A 251 -25.02 -9.88 -17.04
C LEU A 251 -25.17 -8.55 -17.77
N ILE A 252 -26.41 -8.09 -17.99
CA ILE A 252 -26.70 -6.78 -18.60
C ILE A 252 -26.10 -5.65 -17.74
N VAL A 253 -26.38 -5.63 -16.44
CA VAL A 253 -25.85 -4.60 -15.53
C VAL A 253 -24.32 -4.64 -15.51
N GLN A 254 -23.72 -5.82 -15.45
CA GLN A 254 -22.26 -5.98 -15.44
C GLN A 254 -21.63 -5.45 -16.73
N HIS A 255 -22.23 -5.70 -17.89
CA HIS A 255 -21.75 -5.20 -19.18
C HIS A 255 -21.71 -3.67 -19.21
N TYR A 256 -22.82 -3.00 -18.89
CA TYR A 256 -22.87 -1.52 -18.87
C TYR A 256 -21.99 -0.91 -17.77
N HIS A 257 -21.82 -1.62 -16.64
CA HIS A 257 -20.93 -1.18 -15.58
C HIS A 257 -19.44 -1.29 -15.96
N GLN A 258 -19.02 -2.36 -16.66
CA GLN A 258 -17.63 -2.61 -17.05
C GLN A 258 -17.07 -1.62 -18.08
N ILE A 259 -17.93 -0.89 -18.81
CA ILE A 259 -17.50 0.12 -19.79
C ILE A 259 -16.73 1.28 -19.13
N GLY A 260 -16.99 1.58 -17.85
CA GLY A 260 -16.29 2.68 -17.17
C GLY A 260 -16.21 2.59 -15.65
N HIS A 261 -16.73 1.53 -15.02
CA HIS A 261 -16.76 1.39 -13.55
C HIS A 261 -17.39 2.59 -12.82
N MET A 262 -18.30 3.28 -13.51
CA MET A 262 -18.94 4.50 -13.03
C MET A 262 -19.98 4.20 -11.94
N GLY A 263 -20.34 5.24 -11.19
CA GLY A 263 -21.29 5.15 -10.08
C GLY A 263 -22.68 4.66 -10.49
N GLN A 264 -23.48 4.28 -9.49
CA GLN A 264 -24.81 3.70 -9.66
C GLN A 264 -25.74 4.51 -10.58
N GLU A 265 -25.75 5.84 -10.43
CA GLU A 265 -26.64 6.71 -11.21
C GLU A 265 -26.28 6.74 -12.69
N TYR A 266 -24.98 6.73 -13.00
CA TYR A 266 -24.51 6.70 -14.38
C TYR A 266 -24.87 5.38 -15.06
N THR A 267 -24.62 4.24 -14.39
CA THR A 267 -25.00 2.93 -14.93
C THR A 267 -26.50 2.82 -15.10
N LEU A 268 -27.31 3.40 -14.21
CA LEU A 268 -28.76 3.46 -14.37
C LEU A 268 -29.17 4.28 -15.58
N ALA A 269 -28.61 5.47 -15.79
CA ALA A 269 -28.93 6.31 -16.94
C ALA A 269 -28.68 5.59 -18.28
N GLN A 270 -27.57 4.87 -18.40
CA GLN A 270 -27.24 4.07 -19.58
C GLN A 270 -28.20 2.89 -19.76
N LEU A 271 -28.52 2.17 -18.68
CA LEU A 271 -29.49 1.08 -18.73
C LEU A 271 -30.87 1.56 -19.17
N ARG A 272 -31.32 2.72 -18.65
CA ARG A 272 -32.64 3.31 -18.96
C ARG A 272 -32.82 3.70 -20.43
N GLN A 273 -31.78 3.69 -21.26
CA GLN A 273 -31.98 3.87 -22.71
C GLN A 273 -32.68 2.66 -23.34
N LYS A 274 -32.49 1.45 -22.80
CA LYS A 274 -32.98 0.19 -23.40
C LYS A 274 -33.68 -0.78 -22.45
N PHE A 275 -33.31 -0.75 -21.16
CA PHE A 275 -33.78 -1.69 -20.14
C PHE A 275 -34.30 -0.98 -18.88
N TRP A 276 -35.41 -1.48 -18.35
CA TRP A 276 -35.91 -1.07 -17.04
C TRP A 276 -35.53 -2.14 -16.00
N ILE A 277 -34.49 -1.86 -15.20
CA ILE A 277 -34.01 -2.71 -14.09
C ILE A 277 -34.13 -1.92 -12.78
N ARG A 278 -34.50 -2.59 -11.67
CA ARG A 278 -34.67 -1.93 -10.37
C ARG A 278 -33.34 -1.42 -9.82
N ARG A 279 -33.36 -0.22 -9.22
CA ARG A 279 -32.20 0.43 -8.59
C ARG A 279 -31.47 -0.47 -7.58
N LYS A 280 -32.23 -1.25 -6.80
CA LYS A 280 -31.69 -2.23 -5.83
C LYS A 280 -30.87 -3.35 -6.48
N ASP A 281 -31.32 -3.84 -7.63
CA ASP A 281 -30.66 -4.93 -8.36
C ASP A 281 -29.37 -4.43 -9.00
N VAL A 282 -29.36 -3.21 -9.55
CA VAL A 282 -28.16 -2.54 -10.06
C VAL A 282 -27.11 -2.33 -8.95
N LYS A 283 -27.54 -1.82 -7.79
CA LYS A 283 -26.66 -1.60 -6.62
C LYS A 283 -25.96 -2.89 -6.18
N SER A 284 -26.71 -4.00 -6.13
CA SER A 284 -26.18 -5.31 -5.73
C SER A 284 -25.05 -5.78 -6.66
N VAL A 285 -25.22 -5.62 -7.97
CA VAL A 285 -24.19 -6.03 -8.97
C VAL A 285 -22.95 -5.13 -8.86
N ILE A 286 -23.12 -3.81 -8.77
CA ILE A 286 -22.00 -2.86 -8.64
C ILE A 286 -21.20 -3.10 -7.34
N HIS A 287 -21.88 -3.37 -6.22
CA HIS A 287 -21.21 -3.63 -4.94
C HIS A 287 -20.34 -4.91 -4.96
N LYS A 288 -20.67 -5.87 -5.84
CA LYS A 288 -19.87 -7.09 -6.06
C LYS A 288 -18.67 -6.88 -6.97
N CYS A 289 -18.57 -5.75 -7.66
CA CYS A 289 -17.45 -5.45 -8.55
C CYS A 289 -16.14 -5.27 -7.77
N ILE A 290 -15.15 -6.12 -8.05
CA ILE A 290 -13.83 -6.08 -7.40
C ILE A 290 -13.10 -4.78 -7.74
N THR A 291 -13.14 -4.33 -8.99
CA THR A 291 -12.47 -3.09 -9.43
C THR A 291 -13.01 -1.88 -8.67
N CYS A 292 -14.33 -1.70 -8.61
CA CYS A 292 -14.94 -0.62 -7.84
C CYS A 292 -14.72 -0.78 -6.34
N ARG A 293 -14.66 -2.01 -5.82
CA ARG A 293 -14.35 -2.25 -4.41
C ARG A 293 -12.91 -1.87 -4.08
N LYS A 294 -11.95 -2.13 -4.98
CA LYS A 294 -10.54 -1.71 -4.84
C LYS A 294 -10.39 -0.19 -4.93
N LEU A 295 -11.01 0.43 -5.94
CA LEU A 295 -10.93 1.88 -6.15
C LEU A 295 -11.60 2.68 -5.03
N ASN A 296 -12.69 2.15 -4.45
CA ASN A 296 -13.43 2.79 -3.36
C ASN A 296 -13.13 2.18 -1.98
N ALA A 297 -12.15 1.27 -1.88
CA ALA A 297 -11.77 0.65 -0.62
C ALA A 297 -11.27 1.73 0.34
N ARG A 298 -11.94 1.87 1.48
CA ARG A 298 -11.41 2.69 2.57
C ARG A 298 -10.36 1.85 3.31
N PRO A 299 -9.18 2.39 3.63
CA PRO A 299 -8.22 1.71 4.48
C PRO A 299 -8.87 1.29 5.79
N CYS A 300 -8.58 0.07 6.26
CA CYS A 300 -9.00 -0.41 7.58
C CYS A 300 -8.54 0.59 8.64
N ARG A 301 -9.42 0.91 9.60
CA ARG A 301 -9.11 1.76 10.74
C ARG A 301 -9.18 0.87 11.98
N GLN A 302 -8.11 0.85 12.76
CA GLN A 302 -8.02 0.14 14.03
C GLN A 302 -7.81 1.15 15.15
N GLN A 303 -8.20 0.81 16.38
CA GLN A 303 -7.85 1.59 17.57
C GLN A 303 -6.32 1.76 17.65
N MET A 304 -5.86 2.99 17.89
CA MET A 304 -4.42 3.24 18.07
C MET A 304 -3.92 2.43 19.27
N GLY A 305 -2.85 1.66 19.07
CA GLY A 305 -2.20 0.94 20.17
C GLY A 305 -1.68 1.89 21.24
N ASN A 306 -1.49 1.37 22.45
CA ASN A 306 -0.90 2.13 23.56
C ASN A 306 0.48 2.68 23.16
N LEU A 307 0.82 3.88 23.66
CA LEU A 307 2.14 4.47 23.46
C LEU A 307 3.21 3.51 24.02
N PRO A 308 4.33 3.28 23.30
CA PRO A 308 5.36 2.37 23.78
C PRO A 308 5.93 2.85 25.12
N MET A 309 6.22 1.91 26.04
CA MET A 309 6.75 2.19 27.38
C MET A 309 8.01 3.06 27.36
N THR A 310 8.79 3.04 26.27
CA THR A 310 9.96 3.92 26.07
C THR A 310 9.63 5.42 26.06
N ARG A 311 8.36 5.80 25.91
CA ARG A 311 7.86 7.18 26.07
C ARG A 311 7.42 7.53 27.50
N LEU A 312 7.26 6.53 28.37
CA LEU A 312 6.66 6.65 29.69
C LEU A 312 7.68 6.55 30.83
N TRP A 313 8.97 6.45 30.52
CA TRP A 313 10.02 6.39 31.54
C TRP A 313 10.23 7.79 32.14
N ILE A 314 9.55 8.04 33.25
CA ILE A 314 9.69 9.23 34.09
C ILE A 314 10.99 9.08 34.90
N GLY A 315 11.84 10.12 34.91
CA GLY A 315 13.05 10.18 35.75
C GLY A 315 14.39 9.87 35.05
N GLU A 316 14.39 9.54 33.75
CA GLU A 316 15.64 9.39 32.99
C GLU A 316 16.08 10.70 32.31
N ALA A 317 17.39 10.81 32.07
CA ALA A 317 17.97 11.95 31.37
C ALA A 317 17.40 12.13 29.94
N PRO A 318 17.41 13.34 29.39
CA PRO A 318 17.12 13.55 27.97
C PRO A 318 18.02 12.67 27.09
N PHE A 319 17.47 12.20 25.97
CA PHE A 319 18.13 11.33 24.99
C PHE A 319 18.46 9.88 25.42
N THR A 320 18.03 9.40 26.60
CA THR A 320 18.22 7.98 26.96
C THR A 320 17.56 7.03 25.94
N ASN A 321 16.36 7.37 25.49
CA ASN A 321 15.67 6.72 24.37
C ASN A 321 15.64 7.67 23.17
N THR A 322 16.41 7.36 22.13
CA THR A 322 16.62 8.26 20.98
C THR A 322 16.18 7.60 19.67
N GLY A 323 15.47 8.35 18.83
CA GLY A 323 15.23 8.00 17.42
C GLY A 323 16.26 8.67 16.52
N VAL A 324 16.72 7.99 15.46
CA VAL A 324 17.68 8.54 14.48
C VAL A 324 17.14 8.48 13.04
N ASP A 325 17.29 9.58 12.30
CA ASP A 325 16.88 9.71 10.89
C ASP A 325 17.92 10.51 10.08
N CYS A 326 18.29 10.03 8.88
CA CYS A 326 19.21 10.70 7.96
C CYS A 326 18.48 11.33 6.76
N PHE A 327 18.91 12.51 6.31
CA PHE A 327 18.24 13.26 5.25
C PHE A 327 19.23 14.06 4.38
N GLY A 328 18.82 14.42 3.17
CA GLY A 328 19.70 15.03 2.15
C GLY A 328 19.54 14.38 0.77
N PRO A 329 20.50 14.56 -0.15
CA PRO A 329 21.73 15.34 -0.01
C PRO A 329 21.49 16.86 -0.12
N PHE A 330 22.37 17.63 0.50
CA PHE A 330 22.47 19.08 0.38
C PHE A 330 23.68 19.45 -0.47
N PRO A 331 23.51 20.25 -1.53
CA PRO A 331 24.63 20.80 -2.27
C PRO A 331 25.35 21.86 -1.42
N VAL A 332 26.65 21.67 -1.22
CA VAL A 332 27.51 22.60 -0.48
C VAL A 332 28.69 23.00 -1.35
N ARG A 333 28.98 24.30 -1.41
CA ARG A 333 30.09 24.82 -2.19
C ARG A 333 31.38 24.79 -1.35
N ARG A 334 32.37 24.04 -1.83
CA ARG A 334 33.73 24.01 -1.28
C ARG A 334 34.71 24.55 -2.33
N GLY A 335 34.99 25.85 -2.25
CA GLY A 335 35.81 26.55 -3.25
C GLY A 335 35.15 26.58 -4.62
N ARG A 336 35.75 25.90 -5.61
CA ARG A 336 35.23 25.79 -6.98
C ARG A 336 34.37 24.55 -7.21
N SER A 337 34.37 23.58 -6.30
CA SER A 337 33.59 22.36 -6.41
C SER A 337 32.33 22.39 -5.54
N GLU A 338 31.33 21.64 -5.97
CA GLU A 338 30.10 21.39 -5.24
C GLU A 338 30.13 19.96 -4.70
N LEU A 339 30.04 19.84 -3.37
CA LEU A 339 30.07 18.57 -2.67
C LEU A 339 28.71 18.30 -2.03
N LYS A 340 28.35 17.02 -1.93
CA LYS A 340 27.14 16.61 -1.22
C LYS A 340 27.42 16.53 0.28
N ARG A 341 26.47 17.00 1.09
CA ARG A 341 26.41 16.78 2.53
C ARG A 341 25.08 16.16 2.93
N TYR A 342 25.07 15.46 4.05
CA TYR A 342 23.86 14.84 4.59
C TYR A 342 23.61 15.38 6.00
N GLY A 343 22.35 15.40 6.42
CA GLY A 343 21.97 15.71 7.79
C GLY A 343 21.55 14.44 8.54
N CYS A 344 21.81 14.41 9.84
CA CYS A 344 21.34 13.39 10.77
C CYS A 344 20.55 14.08 11.89
N ILE A 345 19.35 13.57 12.18
CA ILE A 345 18.46 14.06 13.24
C ILE A 345 18.39 13.00 14.33
N PHE A 346 18.77 13.37 15.55
CA PHE A 346 18.54 12.61 16.76
C PHE A 346 17.34 13.22 17.50
N THR A 347 16.31 12.42 17.77
CA THR A 347 15.10 12.87 18.44
C THR A 347 14.94 12.12 19.76
N CYS A 348 14.84 12.86 20.86
CA CYS A 348 14.55 12.28 22.15
C CYS A 348 13.08 11.84 22.23
N LEU A 349 12.84 10.57 22.56
CA LEU A 349 11.49 10.00 22.65
C LEU A 349 10.75 10.43 23.94
N THR A 350 11.48 10.84 24.98
CA THR A 350 10.91 11.32 26.26
C THR A 350 10.64 12.82 26.23
N THR A 351 11.69 13.65 26.13
CA THR A 351 11.58 15.12 26.19
C THR A 351 11.19 15.77 24.87
N ARG A 352 11.12 14.99 23.78
CA ARG A 352 10.82 15.49 22.44
C ARG A 352 11.86 16.48 21.89
N ALA A 353 13.02 16.57 22.51
CA ALA A 353 14.13 17.38 22.03
C ALA A 353 14.71 16.84 20.72
N ILE A 354 15.24 17.73 19.88
CA ILE A 354 15.89 17.39 18.62
C ILE A 354 17.36 17.83 18.70
N HIS A 355 18.27 17.02 18.18
CA HIS A 355 19.68 17.35 17.97
C HIS A 355 20.05 17.07 16.52
N MET A 356 20.73 17.99 15.85
CA MET A 356 21.06 17.88 14.43
C MET A 356 22.57 17.86 14.19
N GLU A 357 23.03 16.97 13.32
CA GLU A 357 24.44 16.85 12.92
C GLU A 357 24.57 16.80 11.39
N ILE A 358 25.67 17.33 10.86
CA ILE A 358 26.01 17.23 9.44
C ILE A 358 26.98 16.07 9.25
N LEU A 359 26.74 15.26 8.22
CA LEU A 359 27.57 14.16 7.77
C LEU A 359 28.21 14.52 6.41
N GLU A 360 29.49 14.19 6.25
CA GLU A 360 30.22 14.44 5.00
C GLU A 360 29.76 13.51 3.88
N SER A 361 29.51 12.24 4.21
CA SER A 361 28.98 11.19 3.34
C SER A 361 27.98 10.32 4.11
N LEU A 362 27.33 9.37 3.41
CA LEU A 362 26.47 8.33 4.01
C LEU A 362 27.25 7.04 4.27
N ASP A 363 28.51 7.13 4.67
CA ASP A 363 29.29 5.99 5.08
C ASP A 363 29.22 5.77 6.61
N THR A 364 29.58 4.55 7.01
CA THR A 364 29.61 4.14 8.42
C THR A 364 30.48 5.07 9.27
N ASP A 365 31.61 5.54 8.74
CA ASP A 365 32.57 6.35 9.50
C ASP A 365 32.09 7.78 9.73
N SER A 366 31.50 8.44 8.71
CA SER A 366 30.87 9.75 8.87
C SER A 366 29.73 9.69 9.87
N PHE A 367 28.91 8.63 9.82
CA PHE A 367 27.83 8.43 10.79
C PHE A 367 28.36 8.22 12.21
N LEU A 368 29.37 7.37 12.40
CA LEU A 368 29.98 7.15 13.72
C LEU A 368 30.60 8.44 14.28
N ASN A 369 31.19 9.28 13.43
CA ASN A 369 31.70 10.60 13.84
C ASN A 369 30.55 11.54 14.25
N GLY A 370 29.44 11.56 13.51
CA GLY A 370 28.23 12.29 13.89
C GLY A 370 27.63 11.80 15.21
N LEU A 371 27.56 10.48 15.40
CA LEU A 371 27.07 9.86 16.63
C LEU A 371 27.97 10.18 17.82
N ARG A 372 29.30 10.18 17.65
CA ARG A 372 30.25 10.60 18.69
C ARG A 372 30.02 12.06 19.09
N ARG A 373 29.86 12.97 18.13
CA ARG A 373 29.54 14.38 18.42
C ARG A 373 28.24 14.54 19.20
N PHE A 374 27.21 13.77 18.84
CA PHE A 374 25.95 13.72 19.57
C PHE A 374 26.16 13.26 21.02
N ILE A 375 26.81 12.11 21.24
CA ILE A 375 27.07 11.55 22.57
C ILE A 375 27.88 12.53 23.43
N SER A 376 28.92 13.14 22.87
CA SER A 376 29.75 14.13 23.58
C SER A 376 28.99 15.39 23.99
N ARG A 377 27.90 15.74 23.30
CA ARG A 377 27.11 16.96 23.59
C ARG A 377 25.87 16.68 24.44
N ARG A 378 25.25 15.51 24.30
CA ARG A 378 23.94 15.18 24.89
C ARG A 378 23.97 14.04 25.89
N GLY A 379 25.08 13.32 26.00
CA GLY A 379 25.20 12.13 26.85
C GLY A 379 24.96 10.82 26.09
N GLU A 380 25.23 9.72 26.76
CA GLU A 380 25.14 8.37 26.17
C GLU A 380 23.69 7.85 26.16
N PRO A 381 23.13 7.51 24.98
CA PRO A 381 21.79 6.93 24.91
C PRO A 381 21.81 5.46 25.34
N ARG A 382 20.79 5.00 26.06
CA ARG A 382 20.61 3.58 26.36
C ARG A 382 20.07 2.80 25.17
N THR A 383 19.12 3.40 24.45
CA THR A 383 18.50 2.78 23.27
C THR A 383 18.44 3.77 22.12
N ILE A 384 18.92 3.36 20.95
CA ILE A 384 18.74 4.07 19.68
C ILE A 384 17.78 3.28 18.80
N THR A 385 16.75 3.94 18.29
CA THR A 385 15.78 3.36 17.37
C THR A 385 15.92 3.98 15.99
N SER A 386 16.08 3.16 14.95
CA SER A 386 16.08 3.61 13.56
C SER A 386 14.99 2.90 12.75
N ASP A 387 14.48 3.55 11.71
CA ASP A 387 13.63 2.83 10.75
C ASP A 387 14.45 1.78 10.00
N ASN A 388 13.90 0.58 9.81
CA ASN A 388 14.46 -0.35 8.84
C ASN A 388 14.49 0.35 7.48
N GLY A 389 15.66 0.43 6.84
CA GLY A 389 15.89 1.16 5.57
C GLY A 389 14.95 0.79 4.41
N GLY A 390 14.13 -0.26 4.57
CA GLY A 390 12.99 -0.59 3.71
C GLY A 390 11.85 0.44 3.68
N ASN A 391 11.73 1.38 4.64
CA ASN A 391 10.70 2.43 4.61
C ASN A 391 11.21 3.85 4.32
N PHE A 392 12.54 4.04 4.26
CA PHE A 392 13.17 5.24 3.71
C PHE A 392 12.98 5.39 2.18
N ILE A 393 12.24 4.45 1.57
CA ILE A 393 12.11 4.22 0.13
C ILE A 393 11.37 5.32 -0.64
N SER A 394 10.63 6.23 0.00
CA SER A 394 9.70 7.12 -0.74
C SER A 394 10.26 8.47 -1.18
N GLY A 395 11.53 8.60 -1.58
CA GLY A 395 11.91 9.84 -2.26
C GLY A 395 13.33 10.01 -2.78
N ASN A 396 14.31 9.24 -2.32
CA ASN A 396 15.69 9.44 -2.77
C ASN A 396 16.48 8.13 -2.85
N LYS A 397 16.53 7.53 -4.06
CA LYS A 397 17.16 6.23 -4.32
C LYS A 397 18.62 6.16 -3.86
N GLU A 398 19.33 7.29 -3.91
CA GLU A 398 20.74 7.40 -3.51
C GLU A 398 20.92 7.34 -1.98
N LEU A 399 20.07 8.04 -1.22
CA LEU A 399 20.03 7.96 0.25
C LEU A 399 19.67 6.54 0.71
N SER A 400 18.71 5.92 0.04
CA SER A 400 18.31 4.53 0.32
C SER A 400 19.39 3.51 -0.02
N ARG A 401 20.27 3.81 -0.98
CA ARG A 401 21.42 2.98 -1.33
C ARG A 401 22.54 3.14 -0.29
N GLY A 402 22.92 4.37 0.04
CA GLY A 402 23.95 4.64 1.07
C GLY A 402 23.59 4.10 2.45
N LEU A 403 22.31 4.20 2.86
CA LEU A 403 21.85 3.61 4.12
C LEU A 403 21.84 2.08 4.11
N LYS A 404 21.69 1.42 2.95
CA LYS A 404 21.81 -0.04 2.82
C LYS A 404 23.26 -0.51 2.75
N GLU A 405 24.15 0.33 2.22
CA GLU A 405 25.60 0.10 2.14
C GLU A 405 26.29 0.33 3.48
N MET A 406 25.68 1.09 4.40
CA MET A 406 26.13 1.15 5.79
C MET A 406 26.12 -0.24 6.43
N ASP A 407 27.26 -0.65 6.97
CA ASP A 407 27.39 -1.91 7.67
C ASP A 407 26.75 -1.81 9.06
N HIS A 408 25.43 -2.03 9.10
CA HIS A 408 24.64 -2.02 10.32
C HIS A 408 25.15 -3.05 11.35
N LYS A 409 25.81 -4.13 10.93
CA LYS A 409 26.39 -5.12 11.85
C LYS A 409 27.61 -4.53 12.56
N LYS A 410 28.48 -3.82 11.84
CA LYS A 410 29.62 -3.09 12.41
C LYS A 410 29.18 -1.99 13.37
N ILE A 411 28.15 -1.22 13.02
CA ILE A 411 27.57 -0.19 13.90
C ILE A 411 27.01 -0.84 15.17
N THR A 412 26.16 -1.85 15.03
CA THR A 412 25.53 -2.54 16.16
C THR A 412 26.59 -3.17 17.07
N GLY A 413 27.60 -3.83 16.51
CA GLY A 413 28.70 -4.43 17.28
C GLY A 413 29.52 -3.40 18.06
N ASN A 414 29.82 -2.25 17.48
CA ASN A 414 30.54 -1.18 18.17
C ASN A 414 29.70 -0.52 19.28
N LEU A 415 28.38 -0.44 19.10
CA LEU A 415 27.46 0.14 20.08
C LEU A 415 27.14 -0.81 21.21
N LEU A 416 27.03 -2.11 20.94
CA LEU A 416 26.87 -3.15 21.96
C LEU A 416 28.06 -3.17 22.93
N LYS A 417 29.29 -2.97 22.43
CA LYS A 417 30.49 -2.83 23.28
C LYS A 417 30.41 -1.66 24.28
N LYS A 418 29.58 -0.66 23.99
CA LYS A 418 29.32 0.50 24.85
C LYS A 418 28.04 0.38 25.67
N GLY A 419 27.35 -0.76 25.61
CA GLY A 419 26.07 -0.96 26.29
C GLY A 419 24.88 -0.25 25.64
N ILE A 420 25.04 0.28 24.41
CA ILE A 420 23.97 0.97 23.69
C ILE A 420 23.17 -0.06 22.86
N MET A 421 21.87 -0.16 23.12
CA MET A 421 20.97 -1.06 22.40
C MET A 421 20.44 -0.40 21.12
N TRP A 422 20.74 -0.98 19.95
CA TRP A 422 20.17 -0.52 18.69
C TRP A 422 18.93 -1.34 18.31
N LYS A 423 17.80 -0.67 18.07
CA LYS A 423 16.52 -1.28 17.68
C LYS A 423 16.07 -0.80 16.31
N PHE A 424 15.52 -1.71 15.51
CA PHE A 424 14.93 -1.37 14.23
C PHE A 424 13.40 -1.42 14.30
N ASN A 425 12.73 -0.42 13.72
CA ASN A 425 11.28 -0.46 13.60
C ASN A 425 10.84 -1.56 12.60
N PRO A 426 9.78 -2.32 12.88
CA PRO A 426 9.24 -3.31 11.95
C PRO A 426 8.90 -2.69 10.57
N PRO A 427 9.18 -3.37 9.44
CA PRO A 427 8.86 -2.83 8.12
C PRO A 427 7.35 -2.49 8.03
N SER A 428 7.02 -1.36 7.42
CA SER A 428 5.64 -0.81 7.28
C SER A 428 5.03 -0.17 8.54
N SER A 429 5.69 -0.16 9.70
CA SER A 429 5.11 0.31 10.98
C SER A 429 5.24 1.83 11.26
N SER A 430 5.06 2.69 10.26
CA SER A 430 5.05 4.17 10.43
C SER A 430 3.97 4.72 11.40
N HIS A 431 3.09 3.84 11.89
CA HIS A 431 2.07 4.17 12.88
C HIS A 431 2.61 4.23 14.32
N MET A 432 3.74 3.58 14.64
CA MET A 432 4.34 3.57 15.98
C MET A 432 4.99 4.92 16.35
N GLY A 433 5.49 5.69 15.37
CA GLY A 433 6.06 7.03 15.57
C GLY A 433 5.14 8.20 15.23
N GLY A 434 3.84 7.96 14.99
CA GLY A 434 2.93 8.75 14.14
C GLY A 434 2.76 10.28 14.33
N ILE A 435 3.26 10.90 15.40
CA ILE A 435 3.32 12.37 15.54
C ILE A 435 4.73 12.87 15.23
N TRP A 436 5.75 12.17 15.73
CA TRP A 436 7.16 12.51 15.61
C TRP A 436 7.71 12.26 14.21
N GLU A 437 7.39 11.12 13.59
CA GLU A 437 7.76 10.84 12.21
C GLU A 437 7.21 11.91 11.24
N ARG A 438 6.00 12.40 11.52
CA ARG A 438 5.38 13.45 10.71
C ARG A 438 6.06 14.80 10.91
N GLN A 439 6.47 15.12 12.14
CA GLN A 439 7.24 16.33 12.43
C GLN A 439 8.61 16.28 11.75
N ILE A 440 9.34 15.17 11.88
CA ILE A 440 10.64 14.94 11.22
C ILE A 440 10.50 15.03 9.70
N ARG A 441 9.46 14.42 9.11
CA ARG A 441 9.16 14.52 7.68
C ARG A 441 8.92 15.98 7.23
N ASN A 442 8.18 16.76 8.02
CA ASN A 442 7.95 18.18 7.71
C ASN A 442 9.26 18.98 7.79
N ILE A 443 10.06 18.80 8.85
CA ILE A 443 11.37 19.46 9.03
C ILE A 443 12.27 19.16 7.83
N ARG A 444 12.40 17.88 7.46
CA ARG A 444 13.17 17.43 6.29
C ARG A 444 12.71 18.12 5.02
N LYS A 445 11.39 18.12 4.75
CA LYS A 445 10.83 18.73 3.54
C LYS A 445 11.13 20.23 3.47
N THR A 446 10.97 20.94 4.59
CA THR A 446 11.27 22.39 4.66
C THR A 446 12.76 22.65 4.43
N LEU A 447 13.65 21.89 5.07
CA LEU A 447 15.10 22.03 4.90
C LEU A 447 15.53 21.72 3.47
N THR A 448 15.08 20.61 2.89
CA THR A 448 15.41 20.24 1.50
C THR A 448 14.93 21.29 0.49
N CYS A 449 13.79 21.94 0.72
CA CYS A 449 13.33 23.03 -0.14
C CYS A 449 14.26 24.24 -0.06
N LEU A 450 14.59 24.69 1.15
CA LEU A 450 15.42 25.88 1.36
C LEU A 450 16.85 25.69 0.84
N MET A 451 17.44 24.51 1.06
CA MET A 451 18.81 24.20 0.63
C MET A 451 18.94 23.92 -0.87
N ARG A 452 17.84 23.77 -1.61
CA ARG A 452 17.85 23.74 -3.08
C ARG A 452 17.82 25.15 -3.69
N GLU A 453 17.25 26.11 -2.97
CA GLU A 453 17.12 27.50 -3.44
C GLU A 453 18.39 28.32 -3.20
N GLN A 454 19.27 27.89 -2.29
CA GLN A 454 20.47 28.62 -1.88
C GLN A 454 21.66 27.67 -1.71
N THR A 455 22.82 28.04 -2.25
CA THR A 455 24.07 27.31 -2.04
C THR A 455 24.78 27.86 -0.80
N LEU A 456 25.17 26.95 0.11
CA LEU A 456 25.86 27.27 1.35
C LEU A 456 27.28 26.69 1.35
N THR A 457 28.13 27.21 2.23
CA THR A 457 29.42 26.60 2.61
C THR A 457 29.23 25.66 3.80
N ASP A 458 30.21 24.78 4.07
CA ASP A 458 30.13 23.85 5.21
C ASP A 458 29.88 24.57 6.56
N GLU A 459 30.57 25.68 6.80
CA GLU A 459 30.42 26.48 8.02
C GLU A 459 29.03 27.13 8.12
N THR A 460 28.53 27.71 7.03
CA THR A 460 27.21 28.36 7.03
C THR A 460 26.07 27.35 7.14
N LEU A 461 26.24 26.16 6.56
CA LEU A 461 25.31 25.05 6.72
C LEU A 461 25.28 24.57 8.19
N HIS A 462 26.44 24.44 8.84
CA HIS A 462 26.54 24.06 10.25
C HIS A 462 25.81 25.06 11.14
N THR A 463 26.10 26.35 11.00
CA THR A 463 25.43 27.41 11.76
C THR A 463 23.92 27.42 11.51
N PHE A 464 23.48 27.25 10.26
CA PHE A 464 22.06 27.17 9.92
C PHE A 464 21.36 25.99 10.60
N MET A 465 21.99 24.81 10.65
CA MET A 465 21.44 23.64 11.35
C MET A 465 21.31 23.88 12.86
N CYS A 466 22.29 24.53 13.51
CA CYS A 466 22.19 24.92 14.92
C CYS A 466 21.02 25.89 15.17
N GLU A 467 20.81 26.85 14.28
CA GLU A 467 19.72 27.82 14.39
C GLU A 467 18.34 27.18 14.22
N VAL A 468 18.24 26.20 13.32
CA VAL A 468 17.05 25.36 13.13
C VAL A 468 16.79 24.49 14.36
N GLU A 469 17.83 23.87 14.92
CA GLU A 469 17.72 23.10 16.17
C GLU A 469 17.17 23.97 17.31
N ALA A 470 17.70 25.19 17.47
CA ALA A 470 17.22 26.14 18.47
C ALA A 470 15.76 26.54 18.25
N ILE A 471 15.34 26.76 16.99
CA ILE A 471 13.93 27.04 16.66
C ILE A 471 13.02 25.89 17.09
N LEU A 472 13.40 24.66 16.74
CA LEU A 472 12.60 23.48 17.01
C LEU A 472 12.54 23.18 18.50
N ASN A 473 13.63 23.35 19.25
CA ASN A 473 13.68 23.10 20.69
C ASN A 473 13.04 24.19 21.54
N ASN A 474 12.81 25.39 20.99
CA ASN A 474 12.08 26.46 21.69
C ASN A 474 10.55 26.38 21.54
N ARG A 475 10.03 25.34 20.89
CA ARG A 475 8.59 25.14 20.71
C ARG A 475 7.90 24.71 22.02
N PRO A 476 6.66 25.15 22.30
CA PRO A 476 5.92 24.71 23.48
C PRO A 476 5.36 23.29 23.30
N ILE A 477 5.53 22.43 24.32
CA ILE A 477 5.03 21.04 24.36
C ILE A 477 3.71 20.95 25.13
N THR A 478 3.63 21.55 26.33
CA THR A 478 2.46 21.46 27.21
C THR A 478 2.18 22.78 27.96
N PRO A 479 0.91 23.06 28.32
CA PRO A 479 0.60 23.98 29.41
C PRO A 479 1.13 23.38 30.72
N VAL A 480 1.86 24.14 31.53
CA VAL A 480 2.37 23.63 32.83
C VAL A 480 1.63 24.17 34.02
N SER A 481 0.77 25.19 33.86
CA SER A 481 0.21 25.84 35.04
C SER A 481 -1.31 25.77 35.17
N GLU A 482 -1.75 25.37 36.36
CA GLU A 482 -3.11 25.58 36.86
C GLU A 482 -3.32 27.06 37.25
N ASP A 483 -2.24 27.82 37.50
CA ASP A 483 -2.28 29.24 37.86
C ASP A 483 -2.90 30.08 36.71
N PRO A 484 -3.96 30.87 36.97
CA PRO A 484 -4.53 31.85 36.04
C PRO A 484 -3.53 32.82 35.41
N ASN A 485 -2.40 33.09 36.08
CA ASN A 485 -1.44 34.12 35.71
C ASN A 485 -0.16 33.59 35.03
N ASP A 486 0.11 32.29 35.07
CA ASP A 486 1.30 31.72 34.44
C ASP A 486 1.00 31.20 33.03
N LEU A 487 1.40 31.99 32.03
CA LEU A 487 1.30 31.66 30.61
C LEU A 487 2.55 30.94 30.07
N LYS A 488 3.47 30.45 30.92
CA LYS A 488 4.67 29.74 30.47
C LYS A 488 4.33 28.29 30.09
N ALA A 489 4.60 27.95 28.83
CA ALA A 489 4.52 26.58 28.35
C ALA A 489 5.89 25.89 28.43
N LEU A 490 5.92 24.60 28.73
CA LEU A 490 7.16 23.81 28.77
C LEU A 490 7.77 23.70 27.38
N LYS A 491 9.06 23.95 27.25
CA LYS A 491 9.81 23.79 26.01
C LYS A 491 10.85 22.67 26.14
N PRO A 492 11.16 21.94 25.06
CA PRO A 492 12.26 20.97 25.07
C PRO A 492 13.58 21.62 25.48
N ALA A 493 13.85 22.85 25.05
CA ALA A 493 15.07 23.59 25.43
C ALA A 493 15.19 23.79 26.95
N GLN A 494 14.08 24.05 27.65
CA GLN A 494 14.07 24.18 29.11
C GLN A 494 14.38 22.84 29.79
N LEU A 495 13.89 21.72 29.23
CA LEU A 495 14.21 20.37 29.72
C LEU A 495 15.66 19.96 29.43
N LEU A 496 16.28 20.50 28.37
CA LEU A 496 17.66 20.21 28.01
C LEU A 496 18.68 21.06 28.78
N MET A 497 18.38 22.35 28.93
CA MET A 497 19.32 23.34 29.49
C MET A 497 19.01 23.66 30.96
N LEU A 498 17.89 23.16 31.50
CA LEU A 498 17.36 23.47 32.85
C LEU A 498 17.16 24.97 33.12
N ASN A 499 17.18 25.81 32.08
CA ASN A 499 17.02 27.25 32.14
C ASN A 499 16.39 27.77 30.81
N ASP A 500 15.87 29.00 30.82
CA ASP A 500 15.15 29.60 29.67
C ASP A 500 16.04 29.88 28.44
N GLY A 501 17.37 29.75 28.57
CA GLY A 501 18.35 29.92 27.49
C GLY A 501 18.40 31.35 26.91
N PRO A 502 19.52 31.77 26.31
CA PRO A 502 19.58 33.06 25.65
C PRO A 502 18.79 33.03 24.35
N LEU A 503 17.67 33.75 24.30
CA LEU A 503 17.02 34.11 23.04
C LEU A 503 17.86 35.21 22.41
N LEU A 504 18.70 34.88 21.42
CA LEU A 504 19.30 35.90 20.58
C LEU A 504 18.16 36.74 19.96
N PRO A 505 18.18 38.09 20.08
CA PRO A 505 17.08 38.91 19.60
C PRO A 505 16.89 38.71 18.10
N PRO A 506 15.65 38.51 17.63
CA PRO A 506 15.37 38.28 16.22
C PRO A 506 15.83 39.51 15.43
N CYS A 507 16.82 39.32 14.55
CA CYS A 507 17.25 40.36 13.64
C CYS A 507 16.20 40.48 12.52
N VAL A 508 15.71 41.68 12.24
CA VAL A 508 14.80 41.88 11.10
C VAL A 508 15.62 41.68 9.82
N THR A 509 15.35 40.61 9.07
CA THR A 509 16.07 40.29 7.84
C THR A 509 15.25 40.61 6.59
N GLU A 510 15.92 41.16 5.57
CA GLU A 510 15.33 41.42 4.26
C GLU A 510 15.88 40.45 3.19
N GLN A 511 15.15 40.24 2.10
CA GLN A 511 15.61 39.38 0.99
C GLN A 511 16.95 39.85 0.38
N LYS A 512 17.27 41.14 0.49
CA LYS A 512 18.55 41.74 0.06
C LYS A 512 19.74 41.28 0.90
N ASP A 513 19.51 40.74 2.10
CA ASP A 513 20.57 40.29 3.01
C ASP A 513 21.21 38.95 2.59
N ILE A 514 20.61 38.23 1.64
CA ILE A 514 21.17 37.01 1.04
C ILE A 514 22.57 37.26 0.46
N TYR A 515 22.81 38.44 -0.12
CA TYR A 515 24.00 38.75 -0.91
C TYR A 515 25.04 39.62 -0.20
N ARG A 516 24.75 40.11 1.02
CA ARG A 516 25.60 41.11 1.71
C ARG A 516 26.63 40.49 2.66
N ARG A 517 26.19 39.62 3.57
CA ARG A 517 27.04 38.99 4.60
C ARG A 517 26.55 37.57 4.89
N ARG A 518 27.47 36.60 4.96
CA ARG A 518 27.15 35.17 5.17
C ARG A 518 26.31 34.90 6.42
N TRP A 519 26.58 35.60 7.53
CA TRP A 519 25.78 35.42 8.75
C TRP A 519 24.35 35.96 8.61
N ARG A 520 24.13 37.02 7.81
CA ARG A 520 22.78 37.53 7.53
C ARG A 520 22.01 36.61 6.58
N GLN A 521 22.71 35.97 5.64
CA GLN A 521 22.14 34.91 4.80
C GLN A 521 21.61 33.76 5.67
N VAL A 522 22.36 33.34 6.71
CA VAL A 522 21.92 32.31 7.66
C VAL A 522 20.69 32.78 8.46
N GLN A 523 20.67 34.02 8.95
CA GLN A 523 19.51 34.58 9.66
C GLN A 523 18.25 34.61 8.77
N TYR A 524 18.38 35.08 7.54
CA TYR A 524 17.29 35.09 6.56
C TYR A 524 16.75 33.68 6.27
N LEU A 525 17.65 32.70 6.15
CA LEU A 525 17.27 31.30 5.98
C LEU A 525 16.54 30.74 7.21
N ALA A 526 16.99 31.09 8.42
CA ALA A 526 16.34 30.71 9.67
C ALA A 526 14.93 31.31 9.80
N ASP A 527 14.74 32.58 9.42
CA ASP A 527 13.43 33.24 9.41
C ASP A 527 12.49 32.65 8.35
N THR A 528 13.05 32.29 7.19
CA THR A 528 12.28 31.63 6.12
C THR A 528 11.92 30.20 6.52
N PHE A 529 12.82 29.48 7.19
CA PHE A 529 12.53 28.18 7.80
C PHE A 529 11.40 28.30 8.81
N TRP A 530 11.49 29.22 9.77
CA TRP A 530 10.44 29.48 10.77
C TRP A 530 9.07 29.71 10.10
N ARG A 531 8.98 30.65 9.15
CA ARG A 531 7.71 30.96 8.45
C ARG A 531 7.15 29.76 7.71
N ARG A 532 7.98 29.03 6.94
CA ARG A 532 7.53 27.87 6.15
C ARG A 532 7.16 26.69 7.03
N TRP A 533 7.94 26.42 8.07
CA TRP A 533 7.72 25.32 9.01
C TRP A 533 6.47 25.56 9.87
N THR A 534 6.32 26.74 10.48
CA THR A 534 5.17 27.07 11.33
C THR A 534 3.85 27.00 10.56
N ARG A 535 3.82 27.46 9.29
CA ARG A 535 2.65 27.32 8.39
C ARG A 535 2.29 25.87 8.05
N GLN A 536 3.25 24.95 8.08
CA GLN A 536 3.00 23.52 7.82
C GLN A 536 2.74 22.72 9.10
N TYR A 537 3.36 23.12 10.19
CA TYR A 537 3.31 22.45 11.49
C TYR A 537 2.00 22.74 12.24
N LEU A 538 1.62 24.03 12.40
CA LEU A 538 0.45 24.41 13.19
C LEU A 538 -0.88 23.83 12.65
N PRO A 539 -1.16 23.85 11.33
CA PRO A 539 -2.35 23.17 10.80
C PRO A 539 -2.27 21.64 10.93
N GLY A 540 -1.06 21.08 11.02
CA GLY A 540 -0.82 19.67 11.29
C GLY A 540 -1.28 19.23 12.68
N LEU A 541 -1.17 20.12 13.68
CA LEU A 541 -1.64 19.91 15.05
C LEU A 541 -3.17 19.96 15.19
N GLN A 542 -3.84 20.86 14.45
CA GLN A 542 -5.30 20.97 14.45
C GLN A 542 -6.00 19.75 13.84
N ARG A 543 -5.32 19.01 12.95
CA ARG A 543 -5.93 17.95 12.15
C ARG A 543 -6.02 16.62 12.91
N ARG A 544 -6.87 16.56 13.93
CA ARG A 544 -7.45 15.29 14.41
C ARG A 544 -8.27 14.66 13.27
N MET A 545 -8.30 13.33 13.22
CA MET A 545 -8.89 12.58 12.10
C MET A 545 -10.34 12.98 11.80
N LYS A 546 -10.55 13.43 10.55
CA LYS A 546 -11.80 13.45 9.76
C LYS A 546 -12.96 14.28 10.35
N TRP A 547 -13.35 15.29 9.56
CA TRP A 547 -14.54 16.16 9.67
C TRP A 547 -15.92 15.44 9.71
N HIS A 548 -15.98 14.16 10.11
CA HIS A 548 -17.20 13.35 10.12
C HIS A 548 -17.67 12.99 11.54
N THR A 549 -16.95 13.41 12.59
CA THR A 549 -17.35 13.24 14.00
C THR A 549 -17.07 14.54 14.75
N PRO A 550 -18.00 15.03 15.60
CA PRO A 550 -17.79 16.25 16.37
C PRO A 550 -16.57 16.09 17.29
N SER A 551 -15.62 17.00 17.18
CA SER A 551 -14.50 17.14 18.12
C SER A 551 -14.99 17.83 19.41
N PRO A 552 -14.36 17.58 20.58
CA PRO A 552 -14.68 18.33 21.78
C PRO A 552 -14.51 19.83 21.53
N ASN A 553 -15.51 20.62 21.91
CA ASN A 553 -15.48 22.08 21.84
C ASN A 553 -14.32 22.63 22.69
N LEU A 554 -13.77 23.78 22.29
CA LEU A 554 -12.87 24.55 23.14
C LEU A 554 -13.61 25.00 24.40
N SER A 555 -12.90 25.00 25.53
CA SER A 555 -13.44 25.35 26.83
C SER A 555 -12.73 26.57 27.42
N VAL A 556 -13.43 27.29 28.30
CA VAL A 556 -12.83 28.38 29.07
C VAL A 556 -11.71 27.80 29.92
N GLY A 557 -10.53 28.42 29.88
CA GLY A 557 -9.33 27.98 30.58
C GLY A 557 -8.31 27.24 29.72
N ASP A 558 -8.65 26.78 28.50
CA ASP A 558 -7.71 26.10 27.62
C ASP A 558 -6.55 27.02 27.19
N LEU A 559 -5.32 26.51 27.24
CA LEU A 559 -4.12 27.20 26.73
C LEU A 559 -3.93 26.88 25.24
N VAL A 560 -3.82 27.93 24.44
CA VAL A 560 -3.82 27.83 22.98
C VAL A 560 -2.72 28.68 22.34
N LEU A 561 -2.25 28.25 21.16
CA LEU A 561 -1.34 28.99 20.30
C LEU A 561 -2.11 29.82 19.27
N LEU A 562 -1.70 31.07 19.09
CA LEU A 562 -2.20 31.96 18.07
C LEU A 562 -1.45 31.77 16.75
N ILE A 563 -2.19 31.66 15.64
CA ILE A 563 -1.62 31.63 14.29
C ILE A 563 -1.61 33.06 13.73
N GLU A 564 -0.46 33.72 13.77
CA GLU A 564 -0.23 35.02 13.13
C GLU A 564 0.84 34.92 12.03
N GLU A 565 0.62 35.59 10.89
CA GLU A 565 1.41 35.37 9.67
C GLU A 565 2.79 36.06 9.68
N ASN A 566 2.99 37.06 10.55
CA ASN A 566 4.18 37.93 10.59
C ASN A 566 4.92 37.89 11.95
N MET A 567 4.94 36.75 12.63
CA MET A 567 5.60 36.63 13.94
C MET A 567 7.13 36.51 13.84
N PRO A 568 7.89 37.19 14.72
CA PRO A 568 9.34 37.02 14.78
C PRO A 568 9.72 35.60 15.19
N ARG A 569 10.90 35.16 14.75
CA ARG A 569 11.49 33.85 15.06
C ARG A 569 11.53 33.61 16.57
N ASN A 570 11.32 32.34 16.99
CA ASN A 570 11.32 31.87 18.38
C ASN A 570 10.21 32.46 19.28
N LEU A 571 9.32 33.30 18.77
CA LEU A 571 8.20 33.84 19.52
C LEU A 571 6.93 33.01 19.30
N TRP A 572 6.48 32.33 20.36
CA TRP A 572 5.26 31.52 20.36
C TRP A 572 4.16 32.26 21.12
N PRO A 573 3.20 32.90 20.43
CA PRO A 573 2.14 33.67 21.08
C PRO A 573 1.13 32.73 21.75
N LEU A 574 1.27 32.61 23.06
CA LEU A 574 0.37 31.85 23.91
C LEU A 574 -0.79 32.73 24.37
N GLY A 575 -1.99 32.15 24.42
CA GLY A 575 -3.17 32.77 24.99
C GLY A 575 -4.03 31.76 25.73
N ARG A 576 -4.74 32.22 26.76
CA ARG A 576 -5.71 31.41 27.51
C ARG A 576 -7.13 31.83 27.15
N ILE A 577 -8.01 30.86 26.89
CA ILE A 577 -9.40 31.14 26.54
C ILE A 577 -10.12 31.69 27.77
N VAL A 578 -10.66 32.91 27.67
CA VAL A 578 -11.45 33.57 28.71
C VAL A 578 -12.94 33.40 28.44
N GLN A 579 -13.35 33.37 27.18
CA GLN A 579 -14.75 33.23 26.79
C GLN A 579 -14.86 32.46 25.47
N VAL A 580 -15.89 31.64 25.34
CA VAL A 580 -16.22 30.90 24.11
C VAL A 580 -17.52 31.42 23.52
N HIS A 581 -17.60 31.48 22.19
CA HIS A 581 -18.80 31.88 21.46
C HIS A 581 -19.28 30.72 20.57
N PRO A 582 -20.25 29.92 21.04
CA PRO A 582 -20.89 28.87 20.24
C PRO A 582 -21.84 29.46 19.18
N GLY A 583 -22.01 28.76 18.06
CA GLY A 583 -23.07 29.02 17.09
C GLY A 583 -24.38 28.34 17.47
N ASP A 584 -25.42 28.52 16.64
CA ASP A 584 -26.77 27.97 16.86
C ASP A 584 -26.82 26.43 16.91
N ASP A 585 -25.78 25.77 16.38
CA ASP A 585 -25.57 24.32 16.42
C ASP A 585 -24.81 23.84 17.67
N GLY A 586 -24.53 24.74 18.62
CA GLY A 586 -23.78 24.44 19.85
C GLY A 586 -22.27 24.28 19.65
N LEU A 587 -21.72 24.55 18.45
CA LEU A 587 -20.29 24.42 18.16
C LEU A 587 -19.55 25.74 18.34
N VAL A 588 -18.40 25.73 19.00
CA VAL A 588 -17.58 26.94 19.24
C VAL A 588 -16.91 27.40 17.95
N ARG A 589 -17.20 28.63 17.49
CA ARG A 589 -16.68 29.21 16.24
C ARG A 589 -15.69 30.35 16.45
N SER A 590 -15.85 31.10 17.55
CA SER A 590 -14.89 32.11 17.97
C SER A 590 -14.68 32.07 19.48
N VAL A 591 -13.52 32.54 19.92
CA VAL A 591 -13.16 32.58 21.34
C VAL A 591 -12.45 33.91 21.64
N LYS A 592 -12.67 34.41 22.85
CA LYS A 592 -11.95 35.54 23.43
C LYS A 592 -10.83 34.97 24.30
N LEU A 593 -9.60 35.36 24.01
CA LEU A 593 -8.39 34.84 24.66
C LEU A 593 -7.52 35.97 25.22
N LYS A 594 -6.91 35.72 26.37
CA LYS A 594 -5.98 36.63 27.04
C LYS A 594 -4.55 36.18 26.73
N THR A 595 -3.78 37.05 26.09
CA THR A 595 -2.32 36.93 25.92
C THR A 595 -1.60 37.66 27.05
N ARG A 596 -0.27 37.62 27.08
CA ARG A 596 0.53 38.33 28.09
C ARG A 596 0.29 39.85 28.10
N SER A 597 -0.05 40.43 26.96
CA SER A 597 -0.18 41.89 26.79
C SER A 597 -1.60 42.35 26.47
N THR A 598 -2.42 41.54 25.81
CA THR A 598 -3.73 41.98 25.29
C THR A 598 -4.79 40.88 25.34
N VAL A 599 -6.07 41.28 25.37
CA VAL A 599 -7.22 40.38 25.20
C VAL A 599 -7.74 40.52 23.78
N LEU A 600 -7.82 39.40 23.06
CA LEU A 600 -8.15 39.37 21.63
C LEU A 600 -9.31 38.39 21.38
N THR A 601 -10.16 38.70 20.40
CA THR A 601 -11.17 37.76 19.88
C THR A 601 -10.67 37.19 18.56
N ARG A 602 -10.66 35.86 18.44
CA ARG A 602 -10.16 35.15 17.25
C ARG A 602 -11.08 33.99 16.87
N PRO A 603 -11.23 33.69 15.56
CA PRO A 603 -11.93 32.50 15.11
C PRO A 603 -11.12 31.24 15.48
N VAL A 604 -11.80 30.12 15.73
CA VAL A 604 -11.16 28.84 16.10
C VAL A 604 -10.15 28.37 15.04
N THR A 605 -10.34 28.75 13.77
CA THR A 605 -9.42 28.45 12.66
C THR A 605 -8.01 29.03 12.85
N LYS A 606 -7.86 30.12 13.62
CA LYS A 606 -6.58 30.79 13.88
C LYS A 606 -5.96 30.39 15.22
N ILE A 607 -6.43 29.30 15.83
CA ILE A 607 -6.07 28.88 17.19
C ILE A 607 -5.73 27.40 17.21
N VAL A 608 -4.65 27.02 17.90
CA VAL A 608 -4.21 25.62 18.03
C VAL A 608 -4.12 25.24 19.51
N VAL A 609 -4.80 24.16 19.90
CA VAL A 609 -4.65 23.59 21.26
C VAL A 609 -3.30 22.89 21.37
N LEU A 610 -2.55 23.15 22.45
CA LEU A 610 -1.28 22.48 22.72
C LEU A 610 -1.47 20.96 22.94
N GLU A 611 -0.46 20.16 22.62
CA GLU A 611 -0.55 18.68 22.60
C GLU A 611 -0.65 18.01 24.00
N GLY A 612 -0.86 18.77 25.08
CA GLY A 612 -0.81 18.26 26.45
C GLY A 612 -2.16 18.22 27.16
N LYS A 613 -2.96 17.16 26.96
CA LYS A 613 -3.52 16.48 28.12
C LYS A 613 -2.57 15.32 28.37
N LEU A 614 -1.56 15.54 29.20
CA LEU A 614 -0.80 14.46 29.82
C LEU A 614 -1.82 13.74 30.71
N TYR A 615 -2.12 12.48 30.36
CA TYR A 615 -2.77 11.57 31.31
C TYR A 615 -1.72 11.08 32.29
#